data_AF-A0A165GNC4-F1
#
_entry.id   AF-A0A165GNC4-F1
#
_cell.length_a   1.000
_cell.length_b   1.000
_cell.length_c   1.000
_cell.angle_alpha   90.00
_cell.angle_beta   90.00
_cell.angle_gamma   90.00
#
_symmetry.space_group_name_H-M   'P 1'
#
loop_
_entity.id
_entity.type
_entity.pdbx_description
1 polymer ?
#
loop_
_entity_poly.entity_id
_entity_poly.type
_entity_poly.pdbx_seq_one_letter_code
_entity_poly.pdbx_strand_id
1 'polypeptide(L)'
;YLSSRPEGTYALAAYRESTRLANCGQQGWLMDLAIVARVVNLGVQLEDLCGLTADGIHGLQSRLRICVSASLTEALERSKKTYLLRDRREPQRNSPSRRESMCLRHYLRVKTVAHRRALTRIIFGCRLLAVE
;
A
#
# COMPACT_ATOMS: atom_id res chain seq x y z
N TYR A 1 -6.75 12.54 16.25
CA TYR A 1 -5.44 12.59 16.94
C TYR A 1 -4.77 13.94 16.79
N LEU A 2 -4.50 14.43 15.57
CA LEU A 2 -3.93 15.76 15.38
C LEU A 2 -4.94 16.89 15.65
N SER A 3 -6.18 16.71 15.23
CA SER A 3 -7.31 17.64 15.49
C SER A 3 -7.69 17.78 16.96
N SER A 4 -7.35 16.81 17.80
CA SER A 4 -7.68 16.76 19.23
C SER A 4 -6.51 17.18 20.13
N ARG A 5 -5.42 17.69 19.57
CA ARG A 5 -4.27 18.18 20.36
C ARG A 5 -4.62 19.53 21.01
N PRO A 6 -4.01 19.88 22.15
CA PRO A 6 -4.18 21.20 22.75
C PRO A 6 -3.81 22.34 21.80
N GLU A 7 -4.48 23.49 21.98
CA GLU A 7 -4.12 24.71 21.28
C GLU A 7 -2.66 25.11 21.59
N GLY A 8 -1.98 25.70 20.60
CA GLY A 8 -0.57 26.07 20.71
C GLY A 8 0.45 24.97 20.39
N THR A 9 0.01 23.73 20.15
CA THR A 9 0.93 22.66 19.71
C THR A 9 1.28 22.79 18.22
N TYR A 10 2.57 22.62 17.88
CA TYR A 10 3.03 22.63 16.47
C TYR A 10 2.30 21.60 15.60
N ALA A 11 1.94 20.46 16.18
CA ALA A 11 1.20 19.41 15.47
C ALA A 11 -0.20 19.87 15.04
N LEU A 12 -0.93 20.59 15.90
CA LEU A 12 -2.24 21.14 15.56
C LEU A 12 -2.10 22.27 14.52
N ALA A 13 -1.09 23.13 14.66
CA ALA A 13 -0.81 24.20 13.69
C ALA A 13 -0.49 23.64 12.30
N ALA A 14 0.38 22.64 12.21
CA ALA A 14 0.73 21.96 10.96
C ALA A 14 -0.48 21.27 10.32
N TYR A 15 -1.35 20.65 11.13
CA TYR A 15 -2.61 20.06 10.66
C TYR A 15 -3.55 21.10 10.07
N ARG A 16 -3.84 22.18 10.82
CA ARG A 16 -4.70 23.28 10.35
C ARG A 16 -4.18 23.90 9.06
N GLU A 17 -2.86 24.10 8.96
CA GLU A 17 -2.24 24.64 7.76
C GLU A 17 -2.35 23.67 6.58
N SER A 18 -2.16 22.37 6.81
CA SER A 18 -2.34 21.35 5.76
C SER A 18 -3.78 21.29 5.24
N THR A 19 -4.76 21.39 6.13
CA THR A 19 -6.18 21.49 5.77
C THR A 19 -6.45 22.75 4.95
N ARG A 20 -5.90 23.90 5.37
CA ARG A 20 -6.04 25.17 4.66
C ARG A 20 -5.45 25.10 3.25
N LEU A 21 -4.23 24.58 3.12
CA LEU A 21 -3.56 24.39 1.83
C LEU A 21 -4.39 23.51 0.89
N ALA A 22 -4.90 22.39 1.38
CA ALA A 22 -5.73 21.50 0.58
C ALA A 22 -7.02 22.16 0.11
N ASN A 23 -7.71 22.91 0.98
CA ASN A 23 -8.91 23.66 0.62
C ASN A 23 -8.63 24.78 -0.42
N CYS A 24 -7.42 25.32 -0.44
CA CYS A 24 -6.96 26.27 -1.46
C CYS A 24 -6.42 25.61 -2.73
N GLY A 25 -6.52 24.28 -2.86
CA GLY A 25 -5.99 23.51 -4.00
C GLY A 25 -4.46 23.49 -4.10
N GLN A 26 -3.75 23.81 -3.01
CA GLN A 26 -2.30 23.79 -2.95
C GLN A 26 -1.77 22.39 -2.63
N GLN A 27 -0.54 22.11 -3.06
CA GLN A 27 0.10 20.82 -2.83
C GLN A 27 0.41 20.60 -1.34
N GLY A 28 0.26 19.35 -0.90
CA GLY A 28 0.53 18.94 0.47
C GLY A 28 0.08 17.50 0.72
N TRP A 29 0.49 16.92 1.84
CA TRP A 29 0.24 15.50 2.15
C TRP A 29 -1.24 15.13 2.14
N LEU A 30 -2.14 16.06 2.49
CA LEU A 30 -3.59 15.81 2.50
C LEU A 30 -4.15 15.71 1.07
N MET A 31 -3.63 16.52 0.13
CA MET A 31 -3.97 16.40 -1.29
C MET A 31 -3.40 15.14 -1.90
N ASP A 32 -2.17 14.75 -1.54
CA ASP A 32 -1.60 13.47 -1.97
C ASP A 32 -2.49 12.31 -1.52
N LEU A 33 -3.02 12.38 -0.30
CA LEU A 33 -3.93 11.37 0.24
C LEU A 33 -5.26 11.33 -0.52
N ALA A 34 -5.82 12.48 -0.90
CA ALA A 34 -7.00 12.56 -1.75
C ALA A 34 -6.76 11.97 -3.17
N ILE A 35 -5.58 12.21 -3.75
CA ILE A 35 -5.18 11.62 -5.04
C ILE A 35 -5.10 10.11 -4.91
N VAL A 36 -4.43 9.59 -3.88
CA VAL A 36 -4.35 8.15 -3.64
C VAL A 36 -5.73 7.54 -3.43
N ALA A 37 -6.60 8.19 -2.63
CA ALA A 37 -7.97 7.74 -2.41
C ALA A 37 -8.77 7.63 -3.72
N ARG A 38 -8.55 8.56 -4.67
CA ARG A 38 -9.16 8.50 -6.00
C ARG A 38 -8.60 7.35 -6.84
N VAL A 39 -7.27 7.18 -6.88
CA VAL A 39 -6.62 6.11 -7.66
C VAL A 39 -7.07 4.72 -7.21
N VAL A 40 -7.24 4.52 -5.90
CA VAL A 40 -7.69 3.23 -5.34
C VAL A 40 -9.22 3.10 -5.26
N ASN A 41 -9.97 4.04 -5.85
CA ASN A 41 -11.43 4.09 -5.83
C ASN A 41 -12.03 3.94 -4.42
N LEU A 42 -11.43 4.62 -3.44
CA LEU A 42 -11.86 4.54 -2.04
C LEU A 42 -13.23 5.20 -1.81
N GLY A 43 -13.67 6.08 -2.71
CA GLY A 43 -14.92 6.84 -2.59
C GLY A 43 -14.88 7.80 -1.40
N VAL A 44 -13.75 8.47 -1.19
CA VAL A 44 -13.53 9.42 -0.11
C VAL A 44 -13.15 10.75 -0.74
N GLN A 45 -13.87 11.81 -0.35
CA GLN A 45 -13.63 13.17 -0.79
C GLN A 45 -12.64 13.87 0.15
N LEU A 46 -12.16 15.05 -0.23
CA LEU A 46 -11.22 15.80 0.58
C LEU A 46 -11.85 16.26 1.90
N GLU A 47 -13.14 16.63 1.87
CA GLU A 47 -13.89 17.08 3.04
C GLU A 47 -13.99 15.99 4.11
N ASP A 48 -14.16 14.74 3.67
CA ASP A 48 -14.18 13.57 4.54
C ASP A 48 -12.84 13.40 5.28
N LEU A 49 -11.72 13.74 4.63
CA LEU A 49 -10.38 13.62 5.20
C LEU A 49 -10.10 14.72 6.23
N CYS A 50 -10.58 15.93 5.98
CA CYS A 50 -10.43 17.09 6.88
C CYS A 50 -11.17 16.91 8.21
N GLY A 51 -12.25 16.10 8.22
CA GLY A 51 -13.10 15.83 9.37
C GLY A 51 -12.78 14.54 10.14
N LEU A 52 -11.68 13.84 9.83
CA LEU A 52 -11.41 12.51 10.38
C LEU A 52 -11.21 12.51 11.91
N THR A 53 -12.07 11.75 12.58
CA THR A 53 -11.88 11.36 13.99
C THR A 53 -10.87 10.21 14.10
N ALA A 54 -10.38 9.92 15.31
CA ALA A 54 -9.48 8.78 15.53
C ALA A 54 -10.11 7.45 15.07
N ASP A 55 -11.39 7.25 15.37
CA ASP A 55 -12.14 6.06 14.95
C ASP A 55 -12.36 6.04 13.44
N GLY A 56 -12.63 7.21 12.83
CA GLY A 56 -12.73 7.36 11.39
C GLY A 56 -11.46 6.94 10.65
N ILE A 57 -10.28 7.20 11.22
CA ILE A 57 -8.99 6.76 10.65
C ILE A 57 -8.91 5.23 10.60
N HIS A 58 -9.33 4.53 11.66
CA HIS A 58 -9.32 3.06 11.68
C HIS A 58 -10.28 2.46 10.64
N GLY A 59 -11.47 3.06 10.49
CA GLY A 59 -12.41 2.69 9.43
C GLY A 59 -11.83 2.92 8.04
N LEU A 60 -11.19 4.07 7.82
CA LEU A 60 -10.55 4.42 6.56
C LEU A 60 -9.41 3.46 6.21
N GLN A 61 -8.54 3.13 7.17
CA GLN A 61 -7.46 2.16 6.99
C GLN A 61 -7.99 0.78 6.61
N SER A 62 -9.09 0.35 7.23
CA SER A 62 -9.72 -0.94 6.93
C SER A 62 -10.30 -0.96 5.52
N ARG A 63 -11.03 0.08 5.12
CA ARG A 63 -11.52 0.26 3.74
C ARG A 63 -10.39 0.29 2.74
N LEU A 64 -9.32 1.05 3.02
CA LEU A 64 -8.16 1.17 2.15
C LEU A 64 -7.52 -0.18 1.87
N ARG A 65 -7.34 -1.02 2.90
CA ARG A 65 -6.79 -2.39 2.73
C ARG A 65 -7.66 -3.24 1.80
N ILE A 66 -8.98 -3.16 1.94
CA ILE A 66 -9.92 -3.90 1.09
C ILE A 66 -9.82 -3.41 -0.35
N CYS A 67 -9.94 -2.09 -0.59
CA CYS A 67 -9.87 -1.49 -1.92
C CYS A 67 -8.53 -1.79 -2.62
N VAL A 68 -7.40 -1.61 -1.93
CA VAL A 68 -6.07 -1.91 -2.49
C VAL A 68 -5.94 -3.39 -2.85
N SER A 69 -6.43 -4.30 -1.99
CA SER A 69 -6.41 -5.74 -2.29
C SER A 69 -7.29 -6.09 -3.50
N ALA A 70 -8.44 -5.44 -3.64
CA ALA A 70 -9.34 -5.62 -4.77
C ALA A 70 -8.72 -5.10 -6.07
N SER A 71 -8.23 -3.84 -6.08
CA SER A 71 -7.57 -3.24 -7.23
C SER A 71 -6.33 -4.02 -7.68
N LEU A 72 -5.54 -4.54 -6.74
CA LEU A 72 -4.41 -5.41 -7.07
C LEU A 72 -4.88 -6.71 -7.73
N THR A 73 -5.91 -7.34 -7.17
CA THR A 73 -6.46 -8.59 -7.72
C THR A 73 -6.97 -8.37 -9.14
N GLU A 74 -7.71 -7.28 -9.38
CA GLU A 74 -8.16 -6.89 -10.72
C GLU A 74 -6.98 -6.66 -11.68
N ALA A 75 -5.94 -5.96 -11.23
CA ALA A 75 -4.74 -5.73 -12.05
C ALA A 75 -4.03 -7.05 -12.43
N LEU A 76 -3.96 -8.02 -11.50
CA LEU A 76 -3.40 -9.35 -11.76
C LEU A 76 -4.24 -10.17 -12.75
N GLU A 77 -5.57 -10.05 -12.69
CA GLU A 77 -6.47 -10.73 -13.63
C GLU A 77 -6.46 -10.08 -15.03
N ARG A 78 -6.27 -8.75 -15.11
CA ARG A 78 -6.20 -8.03 -16.37
C ARG A 78 -4.90 -8.29 -17.15
N SER A 79 -3.77 -8.44 -16.45
CA SER A 79 -2.46 -8.62 -17.11
C SER A 79 -2.21 -10.07 -17.51
N LYS A 80 -2.02 -10.34 -18.81
CA LYS A 80 -1.67 -11.68 -19.31
C LYS A 80 -0.30 -12.17 -18.79
N LYS A 81 0.60 -11.25 -18.43
CA LYS A 81 1.97 -11.56 -17.96
C LYS A 81 2.00 -12.05 -16.51
N THR A 82 0.94 -11.84 -15.74
CA THR A 82 0.87 -12.21 -14.31
C THR A 82 0.19 -13.55 -14.06
N TYR A 83 0.09 -14.42 -15.06
CA TYR A 83 -0.56 -15.73 -14.94
C TYR A 83 0.02 -16.60 -13.80
N LEU A 84 1.33 -16.50 -13.52
CA LEU A 84 1.98 -17.20 -12.40
C LEU A 84 1.60 -16.67 -11.00
N LEU A 85 0.91 -15.53 -10.94
CA LEU A 85 0.44 -14.90 -9.70
C LEU A 85 -1.07 -15.10 -9.52
N ARG A 86 -1.80 -15.50 -10.56
CA ARG A 86 -3.25 -15.79 -10.49
C ARG A 86 -3.49 -17.07 -9.72
N ASP A 87 -4.54 -17.07 -8.91
CA ASP A 87 -4.99 -18.21 -8.10
C ASP A 87 -3.91 -18.92 -7.25
N ARG A 88 -2.80 -18.23 -6.97
CA ARG A 88 -1.72 -18.79 -6.16
C ARG A 88 -2.23 -19.05 -4.75
N ARG A 89 -2.23 -20.32 -4.38
CA ARG A 89 -2.53 -20.81 -3.02
C ARG A 89 -1.23 -20.92 -2.24
N GLU A 90 -1.12 -20.15 -1.18
CA GLU A 90 0.02 -20.20 -0.26
C GLU A 90 -0.31 -21.17 0.90
N PRO A 91 0.63 -22.05 1.27
CA PRO A 91 0.46 -22.95 2.41
C PRO A 91 0.44 -22.15 3.71
N GLN A 92 -0.53 -22.46 4.56
CA GLN A 92 -0.66 -21.82 5.87
C GLN A 92 -0.25 -22.79 6.97
N ARG A 93 0.31 -22.28 8.06
CA ARG A 93 0.68 -23.11 9.21
C ARG A 93 -0.60 -23.52 9.93
N ASN A 94 -0.93 -24.82 9.91
CA ASN A 94 -2.09 -25.43 10.56
C ASN A 94 -3.46 -25.03 9.97
N SER A 95 -3.52 -24.59 8.72
CA SER A 95 -4.79 -24.29 8.04
C SER A 95 -4.70 -24.60 6.55
N PRO A 96 -5.85 -24.80 5.86
CA PRO A 96 -5.85 -25.05 4.42
C PRO A 96 -5.20 -23.90 3.65
N SER A 97 -4.61 -24.23 2.50
CA SER A 97 -3.94 -23.26 1.65
C SER A 97 -4.88 -22.12 1.24
N ARG A 98 -4.44 -20.87 1.39
CA ARG A 98 -5.23 -19.67 1.11
C ARG A 98 -4.71 -18.97 -0.14
N ARG A 99 -5.61 -18.40 -0.94
CA ARG A 99 -5.23 -17.50 -2.04
C ARG A 99 -4.65 -16.21 -1.45
N GLU A 100 -3.38 -15.93 -1.76
CA GLU A 100 -2.71 -14.70 -1.32
C GLU A 100 -2.03 -13.97 -2.49
N SER A 101 -2.67 -12.87 -2.92
CA SER A 101 -2.16 -11.99 -3.98
C SER A 101 -0.95 -11.14 -3.52
N MET A 102 -0.85 -10.84 -2.22
CA MET A 102 0.17 -9.96 -1.62
C MET A 102 1.18 -10.72 -0.74
N CYS A 103 1.77 -11.80 -1.26
CA CYS A 103 2.77 -12.57 -0.52
C CYS A 103 4.07 -12.77 -1.33
N LEU A 104 5.23 -12.53 -0.70
CA LEU A 104 6.50 -12.94 -1.26
C LEU A 104 6.59 -14.46 -1.24
N ARG A 105 7.04 -15.06 -2.36
CA ARG A 105 7.26 -16.51 -2.40
C ARG A 105 8.19 -16.93 -1.26
N HIS A 106 7.90 -18.04 -0.61
CA HIS A 106 8.64 -18.49 0.57
C HIS A 106 10.15 -18.62 0.31
N TYR A 107 10.55 -19.08 -0.88
CA TYR A 107 11.96 -19.17 -1.27
C TYR A 107 12.64 -17.80 -1.52
N LEU A 108 11.87 -16.72 -1.67
CA LEU A 108 12.38 -15.35 -1.73
C LEU A 108 12.55 -14.72 -0.34
N ARG A 109 12.03 -15.36 0.73
CA ARG A 109 12.20 -14.91 2.13
C ARG A 109 13.59 -15.29 2.67
N VAL A 110 14.62 -14.83 1.98
CA VAL A 110 16.01 -15.08 2.36
C VAL A 110 16.43 -14.06 3.42
N LYS A 111 16.74 -14.52 4.64
CA LYS A 111 17.11 -13.65 5.78
C LYS A 111 18.45 -12.94 5.58
N THR A 112 19.41 -13.61 4.95
CA THR A 112 20.77 -13.11 4.76
C THR A 112 20.86 -12.17 3.55
N VAL A 113 21.40 -10.96 3.74
CA VAL A 113 21.56 -9.95 2.69
C VAL A 113 22.39 -10.47 1.51
N ALA A 114 23.50 -11.16 1.78
CA ALA A 114 24.38 -11.72 0.75
C ALA A 114 23.66 -12.72 -0.15
N HIS A 115 22.84 -13.60 0.43
CA HIS A 115 22.05 -14.58 -0.30
C HIS A 115 20.91 -13.92 -1.09
N ARG A 116 20.28 -12.85 -0.57
CA ARG A 116 19.32 -12.05 -1.36
C ARG A 116 19.98 -11.47 -2.60
N ARG A 117 21.16 -10.86 -2.46
CA ARG A 117 21.92 -10.31 -3.60
C ARG A 117 22.30 -11.40 -4.62
N ALA A 118 22.74 -12.57 -4.17
CA ALA A 118 23.05 -13.70 -5.05
C ALA A 118 21.81 -14.21 -5.79
N LEU A 119 20.68 -14.39 -5.08
CA LEU A 119 19.41 -14.83 -5.65
C LEU A 119 18.88 -13.84 -6.69
N THR A 120 18.91 -12.53 -6.38
CA THR A 120 18.57 -11.47 -7.33
C THR A 120 19.46 -11.55 -8.58
N ARG A 121 20.78 -11.71 -8.43
CA ARG A 121 21.68 -11.85 -9.57
C ARG A 121 21.37 -13.08 -10.43
N ILE A 122 20.97 -14.20 -9.82
CA ILE A 122 20.56 -15.41 -10.56
C ILE A 122 19.24 -15.16 -11.31
N ILE A 123 18.22 -14.63 -10.64
CA ILE A 123 16.88 -14.40 -11.21
C ILE A 123 16.92 -13.39 -12.36
N PHE A 124 17.69 -12.30 -12.21
CA PHE A 124 17.81 -11.25 -13.22
C PHE A 124 18.93 -11.51 -14.24
N GLY A 125 19.49 -12.72 -14.28
CA GLY A 125 20.48 -13.09 -15.29
C GLY A 125 21.76 -12.26 -15.25
N CYS A 126 22.13 -11.67 -14.11
CA CYS A 126 23.39 -10.94 -13.94
C CYS A 126 24.58 -11.90 -13.81
N ARG A 127 24.79 -12.74 -14.82
CA ARG A 127 26.00 -13.54 -14.99
C ARG A 127 26.72 -13.05 -16.25
N LEU A 128 27.97 -12.63 -16.08
CA LEU A 128 28.97 -12.50 -17.14
C LEU A 128 29.30 -13.83 -17.86
N LEU A 129 28.66 -14.94 -17.45
CA LEU A 129 28.96 -16.32 -17.85
C LEU A 129 27.67 -17.15 -18.06
N ALA A 130 26.54 -16.53 -18.38
CA ALA A 130 25.40 -17.29 -18.90
C ALA A 130 25.77 -17.72 -20.32
N VAL A 131 26.25 -18.95 -20.47
CA VAL A 131 26.38 -19.64 -21.75
C VAL A 131 24.95 -19.97 -22.21
N GLU A 132 24.57 -19.43 -23.37
CA GLU A 132 23.40 -19.87 -24.14
C GLU A 132 23.63 -21.26 -24.75
#